data_AF-A0A1B6MMA6-F1
#
_entry.id   AF-A0A1B6MMA6-F1
#
_cell.length_a   1.000
_cell.length_b   1.000
_cell.length_c   1.000
_cell.angle_alpha   90.00
_cell.angle_beta   90.00
_cell.angle_gamma   90.00
#
_symmetry.space_group_name_H-M   'P 1'
#
loop_
_entity.id
_entity.type
_entity.pdbx_description
1 polymer ?
#
loop_
_entity_poly.entity_id
_entity_poly.type
_entity_poly.pdbx_seq_one_letter_code
_entity_poly.pdbx_strand_id
1 'polypeptide(L)'
;MVPAPLTEHNRCCFLQDPNFDSEAIKAACDIFVGVKDFGALCSKSRQRSGKVVTTVREVRSLDLAPGAPFVPSRQLSEDYTFWQFSCVGKSFLYHQVRRMVSALITYGQGRVGLPDIQRLIDEPVPDSWSPIYQTVGAQGLFLVDVLYRAEDLACNEELTAHQRKVKLLEEDAARIQHELIAFDGTVMDKINLKTRLLQIKKSLSTSSS
;
A
#
# COMPACT_ATOMS: atom_id res chain seq x y z
N MET A 1 -20.79 16.78 23.80
CA MET A 1 -20.00 15.90 22.92
C MET A 1 -20.78 15.72 21.63
N VAL A 2 -20.26 16.17 20.49
CA VAL A 2 -20.94 15.97 19.19
C VAL A 2 -20.72 14.51 18.77
N PRO A 3 -21.78 13.72 18.53
CA PRO A 3 -21.67 12.30 18.20
C PRO A 3 -21.06 12.12 16.81
N ALA A 4 -20.14 11.16 16.64
CA ALA A 4 -19.52 10.88 15.36
C ALA A 4 -20.58 10.63 14.26
N PRO A 5 -20.52 11.32 13.11
CA PRO A 5 -21.47 11.13 12.03
C PRO A 5 -21.43 9.70 11.49
N LEU A 6 -22.60 9.08 11.36
CA LEU A 6 -22.71 7.71 10.84
C LEU A 6 -22.12 7.59 9.42
N THR A 7 -22.24 8.64 8.60
CA THR A 7 -21.71 8.67 7.22
C THR A 7 -20.19 8.64 7.15
N GLU A 8 -19.52 9.16 8.19
CA GLU A 8 -18.06 9.25 8.30
C GLU A 8 -17.47 8.16 9.22
N HIS A 9 -18.34 7.36 9.83
CA HIS A 9 -17.93 6.22 10.64
C HIS A 9 -17.07 5.26 9.80
N ASN A 10 -15.92 4.85 10.33
CA ASN A 10 -14.93 4.05 9.62
C ASN A 10 -14.40 4.69 8.31
N ARG A 11 -14.35 6.03 8.22
CA ARG A 11 -13.73 6.75 7.09
C ARG A 11 -12.73 7.81 7.51
N CYS A 12 -12.78 8.26 8.75
CA CYS A 12 -11.86 9.27 9.27
C CYS A 12 -11.44 8.97 10.72
N CYS A 13 -10.45 9.73 11.19
CA CYS A 13 -10.08 9.78 12.60
C CYS A 13 -10.83 10.96 13.24
N PHE A 14 -11.64 10.67 14.25
CA PHE A 14 -12.34 11.70 15.01
C PHE A 14 -11.44 12.23 16.12
N LEU A 15 -11.18 13.53 16.09
CA LEU A 15 -10.42 14.24 17.10
C LEU A 15 -11.36 15.20 17.82
N GLN A 16 -11.43 15.09 19.14
CA GLN A 16 -12.14 16.04 20.00
C GLN A 16 -11.10 16.78 20.86
N ASP A 17 -10.37 17.68 20.22
CA ASP A 17 -9.31 18.44 20.88
C ASP A 17 -9.41 19.92 20.52
N PRO A 18 -9.68 20.81 21.50
CA PRO A 18 -9.73 22.25 21.25
C PRO A 18 -8.36 22.85 20.95
N ASN A 19 -7.26 22.15 21.25
CA ASN A 19 -5.90 22.65 21.07
C ASN A 19 -5.26 22.20 19.75
N PHE A 20 -6.04 21.65 18.81
CA PHE A 20 -5.51 21.16 17.54
C PHE A 20 -4.97 22.31 16.68
N ASP A 21 -3.64 22.43 16.62
CA ASP A 21 -2.95 23.43 15.81
C ASP A 21 -2.62 22.87 14.41
N SER A 22 -3.49 23.14 13.45
CA SER A 22 -3.30 22.74 12.06
C SER A 22 -2.12 23.44 11.38
N GLU A 23 -1.78 24.66 11.77
CA GLU A 23 -0.69 25.42 11.15
C GLU A 23 0.67 24.91 11.62
N ALA A 24 0.80 24.59 12.91
CA ALA A 24 1.96 23.89 13.43
C ALA A 24 2.16 22.54 12.74
N ILE A 25 1.08 21.76 12.54
CA ILE A 25 1.16 20.49 11.82
C ILE A 25 1.65 20.69 10.39
N LYS A 26 1.09 21.64 9.65
CA LYS A 26 1.52 21.93 8.27
C LYS A 26 3.02 22.23 8.21
N ALA A 27 3.52 23.05 9.13
CA ALA A 27 4.95 23.37 9.21
C ALA A 27 5.82 22.14 9.57
N ALA A 28 5.29 21.22 10.37
CA ALA A 28 6.01 20.00 10.78
C ALA A 28 6.01 18.89 9.72
N CYS A 29 5.14 18.95 8.70
CA CYS A 29 5.08 17.94 7.65
C CYS A 29 6.42 17.75 6.92
N ASP A 30 7.14 18.85 6.68
CA ASP A 30 8.42 18.87 5.95
C ASP A 30 9.53 18.06 6.64
N ILE A 31 9.41 17.80 7.96
CA ILE A 31 10.35 16.94 8.69
C ILE A 31 10.45 15.54 8.06
N PHE A 32 9.33 15.05 7.52
CA PHE A 32 9.24 13.72 6.91
C PHE A 32 9.62 13.71 5.43
N VAL A 33 9.73 14.87 4.77
CA VAL A 33 9.99 14.94 3.32
C VAL A 33 11.47 14.70 3.01
N GLY A 34 11.73 13.91 1.96
CA GLY A 34 13.06 13.54 1.49
C GLY A 34 13.40 12.06 1.66
N VAL A 35 14.67 11.73 1.44
CA VAL A 35 15.22 10.38 1.63
C VAL A 35 15.73 10.25 3.06
N LYS A 36 15.02 9.49 3.89
CA LYS A 36 15.26 9.38 5.33
C LYS A 36 15.10 7.94 5.79
N ASP A 37 15.67 7.62 6.95
CA ASP A 37 15.43 6.35 7.62
C ASP A 37 14.16 6.45 8.48
N PHE A 38 13.15 5.63 8.14
CA PHE A 38 11.86 5.60 8.81
C PHE A 38 11.75 4.41 9.77
N GLY A 39 12.86 3.86 10.27
CA GLY A 39 12.91 2.68 11.13
C GLY A 39 12.05 2.80 12.39
N ALA A 40 12.06 3.96 13.06
CA ALA A 40 11.21 4.22 14.23
C ALA A 40 9.70 4.19 13.91
N LEU A 41 9.36 4.49 12.65
CA LEU A 41 7.99 4.52 12.14
C LEU A 41 7.55 3.18 11.53
N CYS A 42 8.41 2.15 11.57
CA CYS A 42 8.07 0.80 11.12
C CYS A 42 7.45 -0.02 12.25
N SER A 43 6.27 -0.59 12.02
CA SER A 43 5.68 -1.54 12.95
C SER A 43 6.24 -2.95 12.71
N LYS A 44 6.26 -3.79 13.75
CA LYS A 44 6.52 -5.23 13.58
C LYS A 44 5.45 -5.85 12.69
N SER A 45 5.85 -6.43 11.57
CA SER A 45 5.01 -7.35 10.82
C SER A 45 4.98 -8.70 11.52
N ARG A 46 3.80 -9.34 11.61
CA ARG A 46 3.65 -10.70 12.13
C ARG A 46 4.30 -11.73 11.19
N GLN A 47 4.42 -11.39 9.91
CA GLN A 47 5.12 -12.20 8.92
C GLN A 47 6.58 -11.74 8.84
N ARG A 48 7.45 -12.33 9.67
CA ARG A 48 8.90 -12.15 9.53
C ARG A 48 9.37 -12.98 8.33
N SER A 49 9.31 -12.41 7.13
CA SER A 49 10.23 -12.87 6.10
C SER A 49 11.63 -12.55 6.63
N GLY A 50 12.48 -13.53 6.89
CA GLY A 50 13.84 -13.34 7.44
C GLY A 50 14.79 -12.45 6.62
N LYS A 51 14.27 -11.70 5.63
CA LYS A 51 14.99 -10.70 4.86
C LYS A 51 15.14 -9.42 5.67
N VAL A 52 16.38 -8.97 5.83
CA VAL A 52 16.70 -7.62 6.30
C VAL A 52 16.31 -6.66 5.17
N VAL A 53 15.25 -5.89 5.37
CA VAL A 53 14.81 -4.86 4.42
C VAL A 53 15.28 -3.51 4.95
N THR A 54 15.88 -2.69 4.09
CA THR A 54 16.25 -1.31 4.45
C THR A 54 15.02 -0.53 4.92
N THR A 55 15.20 0.31 5.94
CA THR A 55 14.19 1.23 6.48
C THR A 55 14.25 2.62 5.84
N VAL A 56 15.20 2.84 4.93
CA VAL A 56 15.30 4.09 4.18
C VAL A 56 14.22 4.17 3.11
N ARG A 57 13.45 5.25 3.10
CA ARG A 57 12.39 5.52 2.12
C ARG A 57 12.47 6.96 1.64
N GLU A 58 11.86 7.22 0.50
CA GLU A 58 11.69 8.56 -0.07
C GLU A 58 10.23 8.95 0.07
N VAL A 59 9.97 9.96 0.90
CA VAL A 59 8.69 10.68 0.93
C VAL A 59 8.89 11.94 0.10
N ARG A 60 8.13 12.06 -1.00
CA ARG A 60 8.23 13.19 -1.93
C ARG A 60 7.42 14.39 -1.46
N SER A 61 6.26 14.14 -0.89
CA SER A 61 5.45 15.18 -0.25
C SER A 61 4.63 14.58 0.90
N LEU A 62 4.35 15.43 1.87
CA LEU A 62 3.42 15.19 2.94
C LEU A 62 2.78 16.53 3.27
N ASP A 63 1.46 16.62 3.16
CA ASP A 63 0.75 17.89 3.27
C ASP A 63 -0.52 17.72 4.11
N LEU A 64 -0.91 18.79 4.80
CA LEU A 64 -2.20 18.89 5.50
C LEU A 64 -3.03 20.02 4.87
N ALA A 65 -4.20 19.69 4.34
CA ALA A 65 -5.12 20.65 3.74
C ALA A 65 -6.53 20.51 4.31
N PRO A 66 -7.37 21.57 4.22
CA PRO A 66 -8.80 21.43 4.49
C PRO A 66 -9.41 20.30 3.65
N GLY A 67 -10.13 19.41 4.31
CA GLY A 67 -10.83 18.29 3.69
C GLY A 67 -12.33 18.57 3.52
N ALA A 68 -13.05 17.56 3.06
CA ALA A 68 -14.50 17.59 2.95
C ALA A 68 -15.08 16.25 3.42
N PRO A 69 -16.33 16.22 3.91
CA PRO A 69 -17.03 14.97 4.18
C PRO A 69 -17.23 14.17 2.89
N PHE A 70 -17.34 12.85 3.02
CA PHE A 70 -17.62 11.95 1.89
C PHE A 70 -19.00 12.22 1.29
N VAL A 71 -20.00 12.46 2.15
CA VAL A 71 -21.34 12.90 1.74
C VAL A 71 -21.50 14.38 2.10
N PRO A 72 -21.64 15.28 1.12
CA PRO A 72 -21.88 16.70 1.39
C PRO A 72 -23.12 16.89 2.27
N SER A 73 -22.93 17.53 3.43
CA SER A 73 -24.00 17.85 4.36
C SER A 73 -23.68 19.16 5.05
N ARG A 74 -24.62 20.11 4.99
CA ARG A 74 -24.46 21.42 5.65
C ARG A 74 -24.25 21.26 7.16
N GLN A 75 -25.00 20.38 7.81
CA GLN A 75 -24.86 20.11 9.25
C GLN A 75 -23.44 19.61 9.59
N LEU A 76 -22.87 18.72 8.78
CA LEU A 76 -21.52 18.22 9.03
C LEU A 76 -20.46 19.31 8.91
N SER A 77 -20.60 20.20 7.93
CA SER A 77 -19.67 21.32 7.74
C SER A 77 -19.78 22.39 8.84
N GLU A 78 -20.91 22.48 9.53
CA GLU A 78 -21.12 23.39 10.67
C GLU A 78 -20.56 22.79 11.97
N ASP A 79 -20.73 21.48 12.17
CA ASP A 79 -20.34 20.79 13.40
C ASP A 79 -18.87 20.32 13.40
N TYR A 80 -18.27 20.13 12.22
CA TYR A 80 -16.94 19.54 12.07
C TYR A 80 -16.05 20.31 11.10
N THR A 81 -14.77 20.41 11.47
CA THR A 81 -13.71 20.80 10.54
C THR A 81 -13.02 19.55 10.00
N PHE A 82 -12.97 19.41 8.68
CA PHE A 82 -12.31 18.29 8.03
C PHE A 82 -10.88 18.66 7.64
N TRP A 83 -9.97 17.74 7.88
CA TRP A 83 -8.56 17.86 7.51
C TRP A 83 -8.13 16.60 6.76
N GLN A 84 -7.36 16.79 5.69
CA GLN A 84 -6.86 15.71 4.85
C GLN A 84 -5.34 15.76 4.83
N PHE A 85 -4.73 14.63 5.19
CA PHE A 85 -3.31 14.39 4.90
C PHE A 85 -3.16 13.79 3.50
N SER A 86 -2.23 14.32 2.72
CA SER A 86 -1.82 13.75 1.44
C SER A 86 -0.34 13.42 1.49
N CYS A 87 0.02 12.17 1.17
CA CYS A 87 1.39 11.70 1.24
C CYS A 87 1.75 11.00 -0.07
N VAL A 88 2.85 11.44 -0.69
CA VAL A 88 3.38 10.87 -1.93
C VAL A 88 4.76 10.32 -1.66
N GLY A 89 5.02 9.09 -2.11
CA GLY A 89 6.31 8.44 -1.93
C GLY A 89 6.45 7.24 -2.84
N LYS A 90 7.69 6.78 -3.06
CA LYS A 90 7.96 5.62 -3.92
C LYS A 90 7.52 4.31 -3.28
N SER A 91 7.70 4.21 -1.97
CA SER A 91 7.31 3.03 -1.18
C SER A 91 7.25 3.41 0.30
N PHE A 92 6.51 2.63 1.09
CA PHE A 92 6.32 2.87 2.51
C PHE A 92 6.60 1.59 3.31
N LEU A 93 7.10 1.72 4.53
CA LEU A 93 7.24 0.64 5.50
C LEU A 93 5.88 0.27 6.10
N TYR A 94 5.83 -0.88 6.76
CA TYR A 94 4.62 -1.34 7.42
C TYR A 94 4.16 -0.33 8.49
N HIS A 95 2.95 0.19 8.31
CA HIS A 95 2.32 1.26 9.11
C HIS A 95 3.00 2.64 9.07
N GLN A 96 3.99 2.88 8.20
CA GLN A 96 4.74 4.14 8.17
C GLN A 96 3.83 5.37 8.08
N VAL A 97 2.93 5.42 7.09
CA VAL A 97 2.04 6.58 6.85
C VAL A 97 1.17 6.87 8.07
N ARG A 98 0.55 5.83 8.65
CA ARG A 98 -0.30 5.96 9.84
C ARG A 98 0.49 6.49 11.03
N ARG A 99 1.73 6.04 11.23
CA ARG A 99 2.58 6.53 12.31
C ARG A 99 3.09 7.94 12.08
N MET A 100 3.42 8.33 10.85
CA MET A 100 3.75 9.73 10.52
C MET A 100 2.57 10.66 10.86
N VAL A 101 1.36 10.30 10.42
CA VAL A 101 0.14 11.06 10.73
C VAL A 101 -0.13 11.12 12.23
N SER A 102 0.03 10.01 12.96
CA SER A 102 -0.10 10.02 14.43
C SER A 102 0.89 10.95 15.12
N ALA A 103 2.14 10.96 14.68
CA ALA A 103 3.16 11.83 15.27
C ALA A 103 2.78 13.31 15.08
N LEU A 104 2.35 13.67 13.87
CA LEU A 104 1.86 15.02 13.55
C LEU A 104 0.62 15.41 14.35
N ILE A 105 -0.39 14.53 14.45
CA ILE A 105 -1.58 14.81 15.27
C ILE A 105 -1.17 15.02 16.72
N THR A 106 -0.33 14.15 17.29
CA THR A 106 0.12 14.25 18.69
C THR A 106 0.87 15.56 18.95
N TYR A 107 1.66 16.01 17.98
CA TYR A 107 2.33 17.31 18.01
C TYR A 107 1.34 18.47 17.94
N GLY A 108 0.38 18.43 17.02
CA GLY A 108 -0.67 19.46 16.91
C GLY A 108 -1.62 19.51 18.09
N GLN A 109 -1.72 18.43 18.90
CA GLN A 109 -2.43 18.43 20.19
C GLN A 109 -1.59 19.02 21.34
N GLY A 110 -0.33 19.40 21.09
CA GLY A 110 0.61 19.90 22.10
C GLY A 110 1.10 18.85 23.10
N ARG A 111 0.94 17.55 22.79
CA ARG A 111 1.33 16.46 23.71
C ARG A 111 2.82 16.11 23.63
N VAL A 112 3.49 16.56 22.56
CA VAL A 112 4.92 16.40 22.29
C VAL A 112 5.43 17.67 21.63
N GLY A 113 6.75 17.91 21.67
CA GLY A 113 7.37 19.04 20.98
C GLY A 113 7.85 18.68 19.58
N LEU A 114 8.16 19.71 18.78
CA LEU A 114 8.80 19.55 17.47
C LEU A 114 10.10 18.72 17.55
N PRO A 115 10.98 18.89 18.58
CA PRO A 115 12.19 18.07 18.71
C PRO A 115 11.92 16.58 18.87
N ASP A 116 10.78 16.20 19.46
CA ASP A 116 10.41 14.79 19.60
C ASP A 116 10.06 14.16 18.26
N ILE A 117 9.42 14.92 17.36
CA ILE A 117 9.11 14.52 15.99
C ILE A 117 10.40 14.42 15.16
N GLN A 118 11.30 15.40 15.30
CA GLN A 118 12.59 15.42 14.64
C GLN A 118 13.43 14.18 15.00
N ARG A 119 13.48 13.84 16.29
CA ARG A 119 14.22 12.67 16.80
C ARG A 119 13.77 11.35 16.17
N LEU A 120 12.49 11.21 15.79
CA LEU A 120 11.99 10.00 15.11
C LEU A 120 12.70 9.73 13.78
N ILE A 121 13.26 10.78 13.16
CA ILE A 121 13.93 10.74 11.86
C ILE A 121 15.45 10.86 12.00
N ASP A 122 15.93 11.72 12.88
CA ASP A 122 17.37 11.99 13.05
C ASP A 122 18.06 10.86 13.83
N GLU A 123 17.35 10.23 14.76
CA GLU A 123 17.84 9.13 15.61
C GLU A 123 16.88 7.91 15.55
N PRO A 124 16.75 7.26 14.38
CA PRO A 124 15.75 6.23 14.18
C PRO A 124 16.13 4.95 14.93
N VAL A 125 15.42 4.67 16.02
CA VAL A 125 15.56 3.42 16.78
C VAL A 125 14.43 2.46 16.36
N PRO A 126 14.75 1.29 15.75
CA PRO A 126 13.73 0.29 15.45
C PRO A 126 13.00 -0.15 16.72
N ASP A 127 11.70 -0.43 16.60
CA ASP A 127 10.85 -0.86 17.72
C ASP A 127 10.69 0.14 18.89
N SER A 128 11.05 1.42 18.71
CA SER A 128 10.95 2.46 19.75
C SER A 128 9.62 3.22 19.79
N TRP A 129 8.62 2.77 19.02
CA TRP A 129 7.36 3.49 18.88
C TRP A 129 6.63 3.67 20.22
N SER A 130 6.57 4.91 20.69
CA SER A 130 5.97 5.25 21.99
C SER A 130 4.44 5.18 21.94
N PRO A 131 3.77 4.64 22.99
CA PRO A 131 2.32 4.65 23.11
C PRO A 131 1.68 6.05 23.11
N ILE A 132 2.45 7.12 23.35
CA ILE A 132 1.94 8.50 23.31
C ILE A 132 1.40 8.87 21.91
N TYR A 133 2.03 8.36 20.86
CA TYR A 133 1.69 8.64 19.46
C TYR A 133 0.59 7.73 18.91
N GLN A 134 -0.41 7.35 19.72
CA GLN A 134 -1.48 6.39 19.38
C GLN A 134 -1.71 6.21 17.86
N THR A 135 -1.37 5.03 17.31
CA THR A 135 -1.39 4.83 15.85
C THR A 135 -2.80 5.01 15.31
N VAL A 136 -2.99 5.96 14.39
CA VAL A 136 -4.30 6.25 13.80
C VAL A 136 -4.86 5.00 13.14
N GLY A 137 -6.17 4.83 13.17
CA GLY A 137 -6.84 3.67 12.59
C GLY A 137 -6.61 3.52 11.08
N ALA A 138 -6.76 2.30 10.56
CA ALA A 138 -6.59 2.04 9.12
C ALA A 138 -7.75 2.57 8.28
N GLN A 139 -8.91 2.78 8.90
CA GLN A 139 -10.17 3.15 8.24
C GLN A 139 -10.14 4.49 7.50
N GLY A 140 -9.21 5.38 7.83
CA GLY A 140 -9.06 6.70 7.19
C GLY A 140 -7.89 6.78 6.19
N LEU A 141 -7.24 5.66 5.88
CA LEU A 141 -6.13 5.62 4.93
C LEU A 141 -6.63 5.09 3.58
N PHE A 142 -6.49 5.91 2.55
CA PHE A 142 -6.91 5.57 1.18
C PHE A 142 -5.71 5.65 0.23
N LEU A 143 -5.57 4.64 -0.63
CA LEU A 143 -4.67 4.72 -1.78
C LEU A 143 -5.37 5.53 -2.88
N VAL A 144 -4.83 6.70 -3.19
CA VAL A 144 -5.43 7.63 -4.15
C VAL A 144 -4.98 7.35 -5.58
N ASP A 145 -3.68 7.21 -5.80
CA ASP A 145 -3.10 7.04 -7.13
C ASP A 145 -1.78 6.26 -7.09
N VAL A 146 -1.41 5.65 -8.21
CA VAL A 146 -0.14 4.95 -8.43
C VAL A 146 0.46 5.41 -9.76
N LEU A 147 1.56 6.16 -9.67
CA LEU A 147 2.23 6.73 -10.84
C LEU A 147 3.17 5.70 -11.49
N TYR A 148 3.03 5.52 -12.79
CA TYR A 148 3.90 4.69 -13.63
C TYR A 148 4.66 5.57 -14.63
N ARG A 149 5.81 5.11 -15.11
CA ARG A 149 6.46 5.76 -16.26
C ARG A 149 5.66 5.45 -17.52
N ALA A 150 5.69 6.35 -18.50
CA ALA A 150 4.99 6.14 -19.77
C ALA A 150 5.52 4.88 -20.48
N GLU A 151 6.82 4.63 -20.38
CA GLU A 151 7.47 3.43 -20.92
C GLU A 151 6.93 2.13 -20.30
N ASP A 152 6.60 2.13 -19.00
CA ASP A 152 6.03 0.97 -18.30
C ASP A 152 4.57 0.70 -18.72
N LEU A 153 3.90 1.71 -19.28
CA LEU A 153 2.53 1.63 -19.81
C LEU A 153 2.50 1.29 -21.30
N ALA A 154 3.64 1.36 -22.00
CA ALA A 154 3.71 1.01 -23.41
C ALA A 154 3.41 -0.48 -23.59
N CYS A 155 2.48 -0.80 -24.51
CA CYS A 155 2.16 -2.18 -24.84
C CYS A 155 3.40 -2.82 -25.49
N ASN A 156 4.12 -3.65 -24.76
CA ASN A 156 5.19 -4.45 -25.34
C ASN A 156 4.52 -5.56 -26.16
N GLU A 157 4.40 -5.35 -27.48
CA GLU A 157 3.77 -6.28 -28.42
C GLU A 157 4.43 -7.67 -28.37
N GLU A 158 5.75 -7.74 -28.16
CA GLU A 158 6.49 -8.98 -28.04
C GLU A 158 6.15 -9.72 -26.73
N LEU A 159 6.10 -9.00 -25.61
CA LEU A 159 5.69 -9.57 -24.33
C LEU A 159 4.24 -10.06 -24.39
N THR A 160 3.37 -9.29 -25.04
CA THR A 160 1.95 -9.62 -25.23
C THR A 160 1.79 -10.85 -26.13
N ALA A 161 2.57 -10.94 -27.21
CA ALA A 161 2.60 -12.10 -28.10
C ALA A 161 3.13 -13.35 -27.38
N HIS A 162 4.18 -13.21 -26.57
CA HIS A 162 4.72 -14.30 -25.76
C HIS A 162 3.69 -14.79 -24.73
N GLN A 163 3.06 -13.88 -23.99
CA GLN A 163 1.99 -14.21 -23.03
C GLN A 163 0.81 -14.91 -23.71
N ARG A 164 0.38 -14.44 -24.89
CA ARG A 164 -0.68 -15.11 -25.69
C ARG A 164 -0.27 -16.51 -26.12
N LYS A 165 0.98 -16.70 -26.58
CA LYS A 165 1.52 -18.00 -26.96
C LYS A 165 1.56 -18.97 -25.77
N VAL A 166 2.04 -18.50 -24.61
CA VAL A 166 2.07 -19.28 -23.37
C VAL A 166 0.65 -19.68 -22.97
N LYS A 167 -0.30 -18.74 -22.99
CA LYS A 167 -1.71 -19.01 -22.66
C LYS A 167 -2.34 -20.06 -23.59
N LEU A 168 -2.08 -19.98 -24.90
CA LEU A 168 -2.57 -20.96 -25.88
C LEU A 168 -2.00 -22.36 -25.60
N LEU A 169 -0.71 -22.44 -25.25
CA LEU A 169 -0.06 -23.70 -24.88
C LEU A 169 -0.61 -24.29 -23.58
N GLU A 170 -0.95 -23.45 -22.59
CA GLU A 170 -1.60 -23.88 -21.35
C GLU A 170 -3.02 -24.41 -21.59
N GLU A 171 -3.81 -23.71 -22.42
CA GLU A 171 -5.15 -24.14 -22.84
C GLU A 171 -5.10 -25.47 -23.62
N ASP A 172 -4.15 -25.61 -24.55
CA ASP A 172 -3.90 -26.85 -25.29
C ASP A 172 -3.48 -28.00 -24.38
N ALA A 173 -2.62 -27.75 -23.39
CA ALA A 173 -2.20 -28.75 -22.42
C ALA A 173 -3.38 -29.21 -21.54
N ALA A 174 -4.23 -28.28 -21.09
CA ALA A 174 -5.42 -28.60 -20.31
C ALA A 174 -6.43 -29.43 -21.12
N ARG A 175 -6.62 -29.10 -22.40
CA ARG A 175 -7.47 -29.90 -23.31
C ARG A 175 -6.94 -31.32 -23.48
N ILE A 176 -5.66 -31.50 -23.74
CA ILE A 176 -5.05 -32.84 -23.89
C ILE A 176 -5.11 -33.61 -22.57
N GLN A 177 -4.94 -32.95 -21.42
CA GLN A 177 -5.09 -33.59 -20.11
C GLN A 177 -6.52 -34.10 -19.90
N HIS A 178 -7.52 -33.30 -20.24
CA HIS A 178 -8.93 -33.69 -20.17
C HIS A 178 -9.22 -34.88 -21.10
N GLU A 179 -8.76 -34.84 -22.35
CA GLU A 179 -8.87 -35.96 -23.31
C GLU A 179 -8.21 -37.23 -22.76
N LEU A 180 -7.07 -37.13 -22.08
CA LEU A 180 -6.36 -38.28 -21.50
C LEU A 180 -7.11 -38.90 -20.31
N ILE A 181 -7.85 -38.08 -19.55
CA ILE A 181 -8.69 -38.53 -18.42
C ILE A 181 -9.93 -39.27 -18.93
N ALA A 182 -10.55 -38.76 -20.00
CA ALA A 182 -11.74 -39.33 -20.61
C ALA A 182 -11.44 -40.39 -21.69
N PHE A 183 -10.20 -40.88 -21.78
CA PHE A 183 -9.71 -41.69 -22.90
C PHE A 183 -10.21 -43.15 -22.85
N ASP A 184 -10.92 -43.58 -23.88
CA ASP A 184 -11.47 -44.95 -24.07
C ASP A 184 -10.96 -45.66 -25.34
N GLY A 185 -9.99 -45.07 -26.05
CA GLY A 185 -9.44 -45.58 -27.31
C GLY A 185 -8.26 -46.54 -27.20
N THR A 186 -7.44 -46.62 -28.25
CA THR A 186 -6.33 -47.59 -28.33
C THR A 186 -5.10 -47.19 -27.51
N VAL A 187 -4.27 -48.16 -27.14
CA VAL A 187 -3.00 -47.90 -26.43
C VAL A 187 -2.10 -46.93 -27.22
N MET A 188 -2.12 -47.02 -28.54
CA MET A 188 -1.28 -46.18 -29.41
C MET A 188 -1.71 -44.71 -29.38
N ASP A 189 -3.01 -44.43 -29.39
CA ASP A 189 -3.52 -43.05 -29.34
C ASP A 189 -3.23 -42.40 -27.98
N LYS A 190 -3.30 -43.18 -26.89
CA LYS A 190 -2.91 -42.72 -25.54
C LYS A 190 -1.44 -42.33 -25.47
N ILE A 191 -0.56 -43.08 -26.13
CA ILE A 191 0.87 -42.77 -26.21
C ILE A 191 1.07 -41.47 -26.99
N ASN A 192 0.38 -41.29 -28.12
CA ASN A 192 0.46 -40.08 -28.93
C ASN A 192 0.03 -38.82 -28.16
N LEU A 193 -1.08 -38.89 -27.41
CA LEU A 193 -1.54 -37.79 -26.55
C LEU A 193 -0.53 -37.44 -25.46
N LYS A 194 0.06 -38.45 -24.79
CA LYS A 194 1.12 -38.23 -23.78
C LYS A 194 2.37 -37.59 -24.37
N THR A 195 2.79 -38.01 -25.55
CA THR A 195 3.94 -37.42 -26.25
C THR A 195 3.71 -35.95 -26.60
N ARG A 196 2.53 -35.61 -27.10
CA ARG A 196 2.15 -34.20 -27.39
C ARG A 196 2.13 -33.34 -26.12
N LEU A 197 1.55 -33.86 -25.03
CA LEU A 197 1.54 -33.16 -23.74
C LEU A 197 2.96 -32.90 -23.21
N LEU A 198 3.86 -33.87 -23.39
CA LEU A 198 5.27 -33.75 -22.99
C LEU A 198 5.99 -32.64 -23.80
N GLN A 199 5.73 -32.56 -25.10
CA GLN A 199 6.28 -31.52 -25.98
C GLN A 199 5.81 -30.13 -25.57
N ILE A 200 4.51 -29.96 -25.28
CA ILE A 200 3.95 -28.67 -24.83
C ILE A 200 4.57 -28.24 -23.49
N LYS A 201 4.69 -29.16 -22.53
CA LYS A 201 5.33 -28.87 -21.23
C LYS A 201 6.79 -28.45 -21.37
N LYS A 202 7.54 -29.03 -22.32
CA LYS A 202 8.92 -28.64 -22.63
C LYS A 202 9.01 -27.25 -23.27
N SER A 203 8.04 -26.89 -24.12
CA SER A 203 7.93 -25.55 -24.69
C SER A 203 7.56 -24.49 -23.65
N LEU A 204 6.73 -24.84 -22.66
CA LEU A 204 6.40 -23.96 -21.54
C LEU A 204 7.61 -23.74 -20.61
N SER A 205 8.38 -24.80 -20.28
CA SER A 205 9.55 -24.65 -19.41
C SER A 205 10.67 -23.81 -20.02
N THR A 206 10.80 -23.81 -21.35
CA THR A 206 11.77 -22.98 -22.09
C THR A 206 11.30 -21.54 -22.28
N SER A 207 10.00 -21.28 -22.12
CA SER A 207 9.39 -19.95 -22.24
C SER A 207 9.38 -19.16 -20.92
N SER A 208 9.75 -19.80 -19.80
CA SER A 208 9.75 -19.23 -18.44
C SER A 208 11.15 -18.90 -17.90
N SER A 209 12.20 -19.07 -18.71
CA SER A 209 13.61 -18.73 -18.41
C SER A 209 14.00 -17.46 -19.15
#